data_AF-A0A6J8CY03-F1
#
_entry.id   AF-A0A6J8CY03-F1
#
_cell.length_a   1.000
_cell.length_b   1.000
_cell.length_c   1.000
_cell.angle_alpha   90.00
_cell.angle_beta   90.00
_cell.angle_gamma   90.00
#
_symmetry.space_group_name_H-M   'P 1'
#
loop_
_entity.id
_entity.type
_entity.pdbx_description
1 polymer ?
#
loop_
_entity_poly.entity_id
_entity_poly.type
_entity_poly.pdbx_seq_one_letter_code
_entity_poly.pdbx_strand_id
1 'polypeptide(L)'
;MRDDGTSCYKDPYGRGVGRMPNKANCDSNQRDDGTSCWLDSYGRGTGRIPTKNACPSGQRDDGTSCWNDAHIYGKGCCCTIFGCCHNCPSGYHDDGCTCRKTNVGITQTLFDRQYCHDDEDMHGRLCYPKCSTNYYATGCCICTPRGGPRIIKTLAQRQYCNSDEDRYGGLCYPKCRSGYHAVGCCVCEPTGGPGIKMTLFQRQYCRDNEIKINGVCWGA
;
A
#
# COMPACT_ATOMS: atom_id res chain seq x y z
N MET A 1 5.07 -68.13 39.01
CA MET A 1 5.28 -68.76 37.69
C MET A 1 4.80 -70.19 37.88
N ARG A 2 3.86 -70.64 37.07
CA ARG A 2 3.26 -71.98 37.13
C ARG A 2 3.70 -72.76 35.89
N ASP A 3 3.79 -74.07 36.03
CA ASP A 3 4.19 -75.00 34.97
C ASP A 3 3.15 -76.13 34.94
N ASP A 4 2.55 -76.38 33.78
CA ASP A 4 1.57 -77.45 33.57
C ASP A 4 2.16 -78.73 32.97
N GLY A 5 3.49 -78.78 32.79
CA GLY A 5 4.22 -79.90 32.20
C GLY A 5 4.39 -79.85 30.69
N THR A 6 3.71 -78.92 30.00
CA THR A 6 3.88 -78.64 28.55
C THR A 6 4.31 -77.20 28.29
N SER A 7 3.97 -76.29 29.21
CA SER A 7 4.36 -74.90 29.12
C SER A 7 4.42 -74.22 30.49
N CYS A 8 5.37 -73.29 30.62
CA CYS A 8 5.45 -72.40 31.78
C CYS A 8 4.72 -71.10 31.48
N TYR A 9 3.84 -70.67 32.39
CA TYR A 9 3.15 -69.38 32.30
C TYR A 9 3.09 -68.63 33.64
N LYS A 10 2.81 -67.32 33.58
CA LYS A 10 2.53 -66.49 34.75
C LYS A 10 1.04 -66.17 34.79
N ASP A 11 0.45 -66.22 35.98
CA ASP A 11 -0.94 -65.80 36.20
C ASP A 11 -1.12 -64.34 35.75
N PRO A 12 -2.20 -64.00 35.03
CA PRO A 12 -2.52 -62.63 34.73
C PRO A 12 -2.89 -61.88 36.02
N TYR A 13 -2.45 -60.63 36.13
CA TYR A 13 -2.85 -59.71 37.21
C TYR A 13 -3.37 -58.41 36.61
N GLY A 14 -4.28 -57.75 37.32
CA GLY A 14 -4.86 -56.48 36.86
C GLY A 14 -3.90 -55.30 37.04
N ARG A 15 -3.86 -54.37 36.08
CA ARG A 15 -3.03 -53.14 36.12
C ARG A 15 -3.62 -51.99 36.95
N GLY A 16 -4.58 -52.27 37.84
CA GLY A 16 -5.30 -51.27 38.64
C GLY A 16 -6.31 -50.45 37.84
N VAL A 17 -6.67 -49.26 38.33
CA VAL A 17 -7.47 -48.27 37.59
C VAL A 17 -6.52 -47.27 36.90
N GLY A 18 -6.61 -47.16 35.58
CA GLY A 18 -5.74 -46.27 34.79
C GLY A 18 -5.95 -44.79 35.12
N ARG A 19 -4.98 -43.94 34.77
CA ARG A 19 -5.05 -42.48 35.00
C ARG A 19 -5.28 -41.71 33.70
N MET A 20 -5.88 -40.53 33.83
CA MET A 20 -5.93 -39.59 32.71
C MET A 20 -4.51 -39.10 32.35
N PRO A 21 -4.18 -39.00 31.05
CA PRO A 21 -2.90 -38.45 30.61
C PRO A 21 -2.69 -37.00 31.04
N ASN A 22 -1.43 -36.62 31.21
CA ASN A 22 -1.06 -35.21 31.35
C ASN A 22 -1.23 -34.51 30.00
N LYS A 23 -1.37 -33.20 30.05
CA LYS A 23 -1.55 -32.34 28.87
C LYS A 23 -0.37 -31.39 28.75
N ALA A 24 0.34 -31.44 27.63
CA ALA A 24 1.40 -30.48 27.34
C ALA A 24 0.81 -29.09 27.08
N ASN A 25 1.57 -28.05 27.44
CA ASN A 25 1.19 -26.66 27.18
C ASN A 25 1.24 -26.37 25.68
N CYS A 26 0.41 -25.42 25.24
CA CYS A 26 0.49 -24.89 23.88
C CYS A 26 1.73 -24.01 23.70
N ASP A 27 2.15 -23.83 22.45
CA ASP A 27 3.19 -22.86 22.10
C ASP A 27 2.75 -21.44 22.48
N SER A 28 3.72 -20.54 22.72
CA SER A 28 3.48 -19.19 23.22
C SER A 28 2.58 -18.32 22.34
N ASN A 29 2.47 -18.64 21.06
CA ASN A 29 1.63 -17.93 20.09
C ASN A 29 0.28 -18.60 19.83
N GLN A 30 -0.05 -19.69 20.54
CA GLN A 30 -1.30 -20.42 20.40
C GLN A 30 -2.14 -20.26 21.66
N ARG A 31 -3.46 -20.12 21.50
CA ARG A 31 -4.38 -20.21 22.64
C ARG A 31 -4.68 -21.67 22.95
N ASP A 32 -4.91 -21.97 24.21
CA ASP A 32 -5.47 -23.26 24.64
C ASP A 32 -6.98 -23.11 24.81
N ASP A 33 -7.77 -23.81 23.98
CA ASP A 33 -9.24 -23.83 24.11
C ASP A 33 -9.75 -24.92 25.08
N GLY A 34 -8.83 -25.59 25.80
CA GLY A 34 -9.10 -26.72 26.68
C GLY A 34 -8.87 -28.05 25.98
N THR A 35 -9.32 -28.17 24.72
CA THR A 35 -9.23 -29.41 23.93
C THR A 35 -8.06 -29.38 22.94
N SER A 36 -7.70 -28.23 22.42
CA SER A 36 -6.72 -28.06 21.36
C SER A 36 -5.91 -26.79 21.54
N CYS A 37 -4.79 -26.71 20.82
CA CYS A 37 -4.02 -25.49 20.66
C CYS A 37 -4.40 -24.83 19.33
N TRP A 38 -4.94 -23.63 19.40
CA TRP A 38 -5.43 -22.87 18.25
C TRP A 38 -4.50 -21.72 17.92
N LEU A 39 -4.24 -21.53 16.62
CA LEU A 39 -3.54 -20.37 16.11
C LEU A 39 -4.56 -19.41 15.49
N ASP A 40 -4.70 -18.25 16.13
CA ASP A 40 -5.67 -17.21 15.81
C ASP A 40 -5.21 -16.27 14.69
N SER A 41 -6.16 -15.71 13.96
CA SER A 41 -5.92 -14.43 13.26
C SER A 41 -6.13 -13.27 14.22
N TYR A 42 -5.53 -12.11 13.94
CA TYR A 42 -5.72 -10.92 14.78
C TYR A 42 -5.84 -9.65 13.95
N GLY A 43 -6.49 -8.64 14.54
CA GLY A 43 -6.66 -7.33 13.93
C GLY A 43 -5.41 -6.45 14.03
N ARG A 44 -5.16 -5.64 13.01
CA ARG A 44 -4.11 -4.60 12.92
C ARG A 44 -4.64 -3.20 13.28
N GLY A 45 -5.88 -3.11 13.75
CA GLY A 45 -6.58 -1.86 14.00
C GLY A 45 -7.22 -1.25 12.74
N THR A 46 -7.69 0.00 12.85
CA THR A 46 -8.40 0.72 11.78
C THR A 46 -7.49 1.38 10.76
N GLY A 47 -6.17 1.33 10.99
CA GLY A 47 -5.18 2.09 10.22
C GLY A 47 -5.20 3.58 10.56
N ARG A 48 -4.13 4.28 10.19
CA ARG A 48 -3.99 5.72 10.35
C ARG A 48 -3.89 6.43 9.01
N ILE A 49 -4.20 7.72 9.00
CA ILE A 49 -3.99 8.58 7.84
C ILE A 49 -2.47 8.68 7.57
N PRO A 50 -2.00 8.46 6.33
CA PRO A 50 -0.60 8.58 5.97
C PRO A 50 -0.05 9.98 6.24
N THR A 51 1.21 10.05 6.63
CA THR A 51 1.89 11.34 6.81
C THR A 51 2.17 11.97 5.45
N LYS A 52 2.03 13.29 5.33
CA LYS A 52 2.23 14.03 4.07
C LYS A 52 3.53 14.82 4.12
N ASN A 53 4.42 14.61 3.14
CA ASN A 53 5.61 15.43 2.96
C ASN A 53 5.25 16.87 2.56
N ALA A 54 6.02 17.85 3.03
CA ALA A 54 5.90 19.24 2.62
C ALA A 54 6.10 19.41 1.11
N CYS A 55 5.57 20.49 0.54
CA CYS A 55 5.84 20.82 -0.85
C CYS A 55 7.30 21.24 -1.05
N PRO A 56 7.89 20.97 -2.22
CA PRO A 56 9.17 21.57 -2.61
C PRO A 56 9.12 23.10 -2.52
N SER A 57 10.29 23.72 -2.29
CA SER A 57 10.39 25.18 -2.16
C SER A 57 9.84 25.90 -3.40
N GLY A 58 9.11 27.00 -3.17
CA GLY A 58 8.50 27.81 -4.23
C GLY A 58 7.16 27.28 -4.77
N GLN A 59 6.61 26.21 -4.18
CA GLN A 59 5.31 25.65 -4.58
C GLN A 59 4.25 25.94 -3.52
N ARG A 60 3.04 26.28 -3.95
CA ARG A 60 1.90 26.35 -3.01
C ARG A 60 1.42 24.94 -2.65
N ASP A 61 0.99 24.76 -1.41
CA ASP A 61 0.31 23.56 -0.94
C ASP A 61 -1.18 23.89 -0.76
N ASP A 62 -2.06 23.29 -1.57
CA ASP A 62 -3.51 23.46 -1.43
C ASP A 62 -4.15 22.48 -0.43
N GLY A 63 -3.32 21.75 0.32
CA GLY A 63 -3.73 20.70 1.24
C GLY A 63 -3.67 19.31 0.62
N THR A 64 -3.99 19.18 -0.66
CA THR A 64 -4.01 17.90 -1.39
C THR A 64 -2.78 17.74 -2.29
N SER A 65 -2.36 18.79 -2.98
CA SER A 65 -1.35 18.74 -4.03
C SER A 65 -0.44 19.96 -3.99
N CYS A 66 0.78 19.79 -4.49
CA CYS A 66 1.71 20.88 -4.67
C CYS A 66 1.56 21.45 -6.06
N TRP A 67 1.50 22.77 -6.15
CA TRP A 67 1.34 23.45 -7.42
C TRP A 67 2.45 24.46 -7.65
N ASN A 68 2.84 24.56 -8.93
CA ASN A 68 3.46 25.76 -9.46
C ASN A 68 2.33 26.71 -9.89
N ASP A 69 2.32 27.90 -9.31
CA ASP A 69 1.38 28.96 -9.67
C ASP A 69 1.67 29.59 -11.02
N ALA A 70 0.60 29.97 -11.71
CA ALA A 70 0.69 30.87 -12.84
C ALA A 70 0.81 32.30 -12.30
N HIS A 71 1.99 32.91 -12.47
CA HIS A 71 2.16 34.33 -12.20
C HIS A 71 1.52 35.14 -13.33
N ILE A 72 0.24 35.45 -13.19
CA ILE A 72 -0.53 36.33 -14.07
C ILE A 72 -0.69 37.67 -13.34
N TYR A 73 -0.15 38.75 -13.92
CA TYR A 73 -0.28 40.09 -13.36
C TYR A 73 -1.39 40.83 -14.11
N GLY A 74 -2.42 41.30 -13.39
CA GLY A 74 -3.40 42.21 -13.96
C GLY A 74 -2.80 43.60 -14.14
N LYS A 75 -2.85 44.14 -15.36
CA LYS A 75 -2.39 45.50 -15.68
C LYS A 75 -3.54 46.51 -15.70
N GLY A 76 -4.76 46.02 -15.46
CA GLY A 76 -6.02 46.76 -15.59
C GLY A 76 -6.42 46.91 -17.06
N CYS A 77 -7.69 46.64 -17.39
CA CYS A 77 -8.21 46.97 -18.72
C CYS A 77 -8.37 48.49 -18.83
N CYS A 78 -7.34 49.21 -19.27
CA CYS A 78 -7.46 50.60 -19.68
C CYS A 78 -7.34 50.69 -21.20
N CYS A 79 -8.31 50.12 -21.91
CA CYS A 79 -8.53 50.42 -23.33
C CYS A 79 -9.70 51.40 -23.42
N THR A 80 -9.44 52.67 -23.12
CA THR A 80 -10.34 53.77 -23.52
C THR A 80 -9.72 54.51 -24.71
N ILE A 81 -10.49 55.41 -25.33
CA ILE A 81 -10.12 56.23 -26.51
C ILE A 81 -8.81 57.02 -26.35
N PHE A 82 -8.24 57.12 -25.13
CA PHE A 82 -7.03 57.91 -24.83
C PHE A 82 -5.73 57.09 -24.66
N GLY A 83 -5.71 55.81 -25.05
CA GLY A 83 -4.48 55.01 -25.17
C GLY A 83 -4.20 54.04 -24.01
N CYS A 84 -3.47 52.96 -24.31
CA CYS A 84 -3.17 51.85 -23.39
C CYS A 84 -2.07 52.24 -22.37
N CYS A 85 -2.25 51.90 -21.10
CA CYS A 85 -1.27 52.19 -20.03
C CYS A 85 -0.29 51.02 -19.76
N HIS A 86 0.98 51.39 -19.55
CA HIS A 86 2.16 50.59 -19.19
C HIS A 86 2.65 49.57 -20.24
N ASN A 87 3.91 49.15 -20.18
CA ASN A 87 4.42 47.98 -20.90
C ASN A 87 4.59 46.84 -19.90
N CYS A 88 4.39 45.58 -20.31
CA CYS A 88 4.73 44.45 -19.44
C CYS A 88 6.25 44.40 -19.19
N PRO A 89 6.69 43.99 -17.98
CA PRO A 89 8.11 43.77 -17.71
C PRO A 89 8.73 42.77 -18.71
N SER A 90 10.03 42.89 -18.95
CA SER A 90 10.75 41.98 -19.86
C SER A 90 10.52 40.52 -19.49
N GLY A 91 10.09 39.70 -20.47
CA GLY A 91 9.75 38.29 -20.28
C GLY A 91 8.28 37.97 -20.00
N TYR A 92 7.36 38.93 -20.13
CA TYR A 92 5.91 38.74 -20.02
C TYR A 92 5.22 39.07 -21.35
N HIS A 93 4.25 38.25 -21.75
CA HIS A 93 3.38 38.50 -22.89
C HIS A 93 2.23 39.41 -22.44
N ASP A 94 1.96 40.48 -23.19
CA ASP A 94 0.84 41.38 -22.94
C ASP A 94 -0.41 40.83 -23.64
N ASP A 95 -1.39 40.36 -22.86
CA ASP A 95 -2.68 39.85 -23.33
C ASP A 95 -3.76 40.96 -23.32
N GLY A 96 -3.35 42.24 -23.29
CA GLY A 96 -4.19 43.43 -23.29
C GLY A 96 -4.50 43.94 -21.87
N CYS A 97 -5.24 43.16 -21.07
CA CYS A 97 -5.58 43.55 -19.70
C CYS A 97 -4.70 42.90 -18.62
N THR A 98 -3.90 41.91 -19.02
CA THR A 98 -3.04 41.12 -18.13
C THR A 98 -1.69 40.88 -18.79
N CYS A 99 -0.62 40.92 -17.99
CA CYS A 99 0.70 40.43 -18.36
C CYS A 99 0.84 38.97 -17.89
N ARG A 100 0.99 38.04 -18.83
CA ARG A 100 1.10 36.61 -18.54
C ARG A 100 2.50 36.10 -18.89
N LYS A 101 3.08 35.30 -17.99
CA LYS A 101 4.38 34.65 -18.19
C LYS A 101 4.25 33.29 -18.89
N THR A 102 3.53 33.22 -20.01
CA THR A 102 3.44 32.00 -20.82
C THR A 102 3.40 32.34 -22.31
N ASN A 103 4.34 31.80 -23.07
CA ASN A 103 4.38 31.93 -24.51
C ASN A 103 3.51 30.84 -25.15
N VAL A 104 2.22 31.11 -25.33
CA VAL A 104 1.43 30.35 -26.31
C VAL A 104 0.43 31.30 -26.98
N GLY A 105 0.80 31.70 -28.19
CA GLY A 105 -0.13 32.10 -29.23
C GLY A 105 0.36 31.45 -30.53
N ILE A 106 -0.43 30.55 -31.11
CA ILE A 106 -0.24 30.12 -32.50
C ILE A 106 -1.56 30.37 -33.23
N THR A 107 -1.45 31.12 -34.31
CA THR A 107 -2.52 31.45 -35.26
C THR A 107 -2.69 30.35 -36.31
N GLN A 108 -3.96 30.03 -36.59
CA GLN A 108 -4.53 29.39 -37.79
C GLN A 108 -4.33 27.89 -38.08
N THR A 109 -5.29 27.40 -38.86
CA THR A 109 -5.82 26.03 -39.01
C THR A 109 -5.86 25.60 -40.49
N LEU A 110 -6.10 24.29 -40.69
CA LEU A 110 -6.77 23.59 -41.81
C LEU A 110 -5.88 22.83 -42.85
N PHE A 111 -6.12 21.51 -42.85
CA PHE A 111 -6.08 20.54 -43.96
C PHE A 111 -4.98 20.66 -45.01
N ASP A 112 -3.86 19.94 -44.80
CA ASP A 112 -3.29 18.99 -45.76
C ASP A 112 -1.95 18.46 -45.25
N ARG A 113 -1.95 17.27 -44.62
CA ARG A 113 -0.85 16.28 -44.63
C ARG A 113 -1.13 15.14 -43.66
N GLN A 114 -1.06 13.90 -44.15
CA GLN A 114 -1.10 12.69 -43.32
C GLN A 114 0.25 12.35 -42.66
N TYR A 115 1.29 13.15 -42.93
CA TYR A 115 2.63 12.97 -42.39
C TYR A 115 3.20 14.33 -41.99
N CYS A 116 3.61 14.43 -40.73
CA CYS A 116 4.24 15.63 -40.19
C CYS A 116 5.70 15.69 -40.61
N HIS A 117 6.24 16.89 -40.76
CA HIS A 117 7.67 17.08 -40.98
C HIS A 117 8.48 16.71 -39.72
N ASP A 118 9.78 16.51 -39.89
CA ASP A 118 10.67 16.11 -38.78
C ASP A 118 10.73 17.15 -37.64
N ASP A 119 10.33 18.39 -37.89
CA ASP A 119 10.22 19.49 -36.93
C ASP A 119 8.80 19.66 -36.35
N GLU A 120 7.90 18.71 -36.60
CA GLU A 120 6.49 18.74 -36.17
C GLU A 120 6.11 17.50 -35.33
N ASP A 121 5.14 17.66 -34.43
CA ASP A 121 4.50 16.60 -33.64
C ASP A 121 3.05 16.40 -34.11
N MET A 122 2.62 15.14 -34.26
CA MET A 122 1.25 14.81 -34.68
C MET A 122 0.29 14.73 -33.47
N HIS A 123 -0.75 15.54 -33.47
CA HIS A 123 -1.83 15.49 -32.47
C HIS A 123 -3.20 15.54 -33.15
N GLY A 124 -4.03 14.51 -32.93
CA GLY A 124 -5.40 14.49 -33.47
C GLY A 124 -5.47 14.54 -35.01
N ARG A 125 -4.50 13.92 -35.70
CA ARG A 125 -4.33 13.96 -37.17
C ARG A 125 -4.01 15.34 -37.75
N LEU A 126 -3.60 16.27 -36.92
CA LEU A 126 -3.05 17.57 -37.30
C LEU A 126 -1.58 17.61 -36.89
N CYS A 127 -0.76 18.22 -37.73
CA CYS A 127 0.67 18.42 -37.46
C CYS A 127 0.86 19.79 -36.82
N TYR A 128 1.66 19.83 -35.76
CA TYR A 128 1.97 21.03 -35.01
C TYR A 128 3.47 21.21 -34.92
N PRO A 129 4.00 22.43 -34.96
CA PRO A 129 5.41 22.67 -34.72
C PRO A 129 5.84 22.08 -33.36
N LYS A 130 7.01 21.43 -33.33
CA LYS A 130 7.58 20.93 -32.07
C LYS A 130 7.79 22.07 -31.10
N CYS A 131 7.50 21.79 -29.83
CA CYS A 131 7.76 22.75 -28.78
C CYS A 131 9.27 22.99 -28.62
N SER A 132 9.67 24.26 -28.42
CA SER A 132 11.06 24.65 -28.20
C SER A 132 11.70 23.91 -27.01
N THR A 133 13.04 23.87 -26.97
CA THR A 133 13.80 23.24 -25.87
C THR A 133 13.28 23.70 -24.50
N ASN A 134 13.06 22.74 -23.60
CA ASN A 134 12.41 22.90 -22.29
C ASN A 134 10.88 23.09 -22.30
N TYR A 135 10.18 22.77 -23.38
CA TYR A 135 8.72 22.71 -23.42
C TYR A 135 8.27 21.31 -23.87
N TYR A 136 7.02 20.94 -23.59
CA TYR A 136 6.41 19.72 -24.09
C TYR A 136 4.97 20.01 -24.55
N ALA A 137 4.52 19.31 -25.60
CA ALA A 137 3.17 19.46 -26.12
C ALA A 137 2.15 18.88 -25.13
N THR A 138 1.13 19.68 -24.77
CA THR A 138 -0.01 19.27 -23.95
C THR A 138 -1.28 19.41 -24.78
N GLY A 139 -1.75 18.32 -25.38
CA GLY A 139 -2.83 18.39 -26.36
C GLY A 139 -2.30 18.88 -27.72
N CYS A 140 -3.15 19.51 -28.52
CA CYS A 140 -2.86 19.78 -29.92
C CYS A 140 -2.03 21.06 -30.15
N CYS A 141 -2.34 22.18 -29.49
CA CYS A 141 -1.74 23.49 -29.80
C CYS A 141 -1.04 24.19 -28.63
N ILE A 142 -0.76 23.49 -27.53
CA ILE A 142 -0.24 24.09 -26.29
C ILE A 142 1.14 23.53 -25.98
N CYS A 143 2.15 24.41 -26.01
CA CYS A 143 3.48 24.10 -25.52
C CYS A 143 3.61 24.51 -24.04
N THR A 144 3.66 23.52 -23.16
CA THR A 144 3.78 23.74 -21.72
C THR A 144 5.25 23.78 -21.32
N PRO A 145 5.71 24.80 -20.59
CA PRO A 145 7.07 24.83 -20.09
C PRO A 145 7.32 23.63 -19.17
N ARG A 146 8.46 22.95 -19.35
CA ARG A 146 8.99 22.01 -18.36
C ARG A 146 9.32 22.82 -17.11
N GLY A 147 8.43 22.75 -16.11
CA GLY A 147 8.50 23.56 -14.88
C GLY A 147 7.47 24.69 -14.78
N GLY A 148 6.59 24.86 -15.79
CA GLY A 148 5.50 25.84 -15.76
C GLY A 148 4.37 25.52 -14.76
N PRO A 149 3.30 26.33 -14.74
CA PRO A 149 2.19 26.18 -13.80
C PRO A 149 1.47 24.83 -13.98
N ARG A 150 1.48 24.00 -12.94
CA ARG A 150 0.86 22.67 -12.91
C ARG A 150 0.87 22.07 -11.51
N ILE A 151 0.17 20.94 -11.35
CA ILE A 151 0.38 20.04 -10.21
C ILE A 151 1.76 19.40 -10.35
N ILE A 152 2.64 19.65 -9.39
CA ILE A 152 3.99 19.08 -9.35
C ILE A 152 4.02 17.77 -8.57
N LYS A 153 3.25 17.68 -7.49
CA LYS A 153 3.11 16.47 -6.68
C LYS A 153 1.66 16.29 -6.26
N THR A 154 1.10 15.11 -6.50
CA THR A 154 -0.23 14.73 -6.01
C THR A 154 -0.18 14.30 -4.55
N LEU A 155 -1.34 14.21 -3.90
CA LEU A 155 -1.45 13.73 -2.51
C LEU A 155 -0.79 12.35 -2.33
N ALA A 156 -1.10 11.42 -3.23
CA ALA A 156 -0.60 10.04 -3.19
C ALA A 156 0.93 9.96 -3.29
N GLN A 157 1.56 10.87 -4.04
CA GLN A 157 3.01 10.94 -4.21
C GLN A 157 3.73 11.55 -3.00
N ARG A 158 3.01 12.30 -2.16
CA ARG A 158 3.55 12.96 -0.97
C ARG A 158 3.29 12.17 0.30
N GLN A 159 2.23 11.37 0.30
CA GLN A 159 1.88 10.53 1.41
C GLN A 159 2.86 9.38 1.55
N TYR A 160 3.20 9.03 2.78
CA TYR A 160 4.01 7.86 3.13
C TYR A 160 3.51 7.23 4.43
N CYS A 161 3.77 5.93 4.55
CA CYS A 161 3.63 5.19 5.80
C CYS A 161 5.01 5.04 6.43
N ASN A 162 5.05 4.74 7.73
CA ASN A 162 6.32 4.45 8.38
C ASN A 162 6.88 3.11 7.86
N SER A 163 8.17 2.85 8.11
CA SER A 163 8.84 1.64 7.63
C SER A 163 8.29 0.35 8.25
N ASP A 164 7.66 0.44 9.41
CA ASP A 164 7.00 -0.63 10.15
C ASP A 164 5.50 -0.79 9.80
N GLU A 165 5.03 -0.09 8.76
CA GLU A 165 3.63 -0.12 8.32
C GLU A 165 3.49 -0.53 6.85
N ASP A 166 2.32 -1.07 6.50
CA ASP A 166 1.91 -1.34 5.12
C ASP A 166 0.82 -0.35 4.69
N ARG A 167 0.82 0.01 3.40
CA ARG A 167 -0.23 0.85 2.82
C ARG A 167 -1.34 -0.02 2.24
N TYR A 168 -2.58 0.22 2.67
CA TYR A 168 -3.77 -0.41 2.09
C TYR A 168 -4.92 0.59 2.04
N GLY A 169 -5.60 0.70 0.88
CA GLY A 169 -6.80 1.54 0.74
C GLY A 169 -6.60 3.02 1.11
N GLY A 170 -5.38 3.55 0.97
CA GLY A 170 -5.05 4.93 1.34
C GLY A 170 -4.75 5.15 2.84
N LEU A 171 -4.73 4.10 3.66
CA LEU A 171 -4.37 4.15 5.07
C LEU A 171 -3.09 3.34 5.35
N CYS A 172 -2.44 3.63 6.47
CA CYS A 172 -1.26 2.93 6.96
C CYS A 172 -1.64 1.99 8.10
N TYR A 173 -1.23 0.72 8.03
CA TYR A 173 -1.52 -0.30 9.03
C TYR A 173 -0.20 -0.88 9.59
N PRO A 174 -0.07 -1.12 10.91
CA PRO A 174 1.14 -1.72 11.51
C PRO A 174 1.42 -3.11 10.94
N LYS A 175 2.64 -3.43 10.51
CA LYS A 175 2.99 -4.74 9.91
C LYS A 175 2.60 -5.94 10.77
N CYS A 176 2.31 -7.06 10.11
CA CYS A 176 2.06 -8.31 10.82
C CYS A 176 3.33 -8.80 11.51
N ARG A 177 3.15 -9.41 12.69
CA ARG A 177 4.18 -10.14 13.43
C ARG A 177 4.74 -11.30 12.58
N SER A 178 5.94 -11.76 12.91
CA SER A 178 6.57 -12.89 12.23
C SER A 178 5.65 -14.12 12.21
N GLY A 179 5.62 -14.83 11.09
CA GLY A 179 4.75 -15.99 10.87
C GLY A 179 3.30 -15.64 10.50
N TYR A 180 3.01 -14.37 10.22
CA TYR A 180 1.70 -13.89 9.77
C TYR A 180 1.85 -13.05 8.50
N HIS A 181 0.77 -12.98 7.72
CA HIS A 181 0.66 -12.15 6.54
C HIS A 181 -0.65 -11.36 6.55
N ALA A 182 -0.67 -10.25 5.83
CA ALA A 182 -1.82 -9.37 5.77
C ALA A 182 -2.90 -9.96 4.84
N VAL A 183 -4.14 -10.00 5.34
CA VAL A 183 -5.32 -10.33 4.54
C VAL A 183 -6.26 -9.14 4.58
N GLY A 184 -6.42 -8.48 3.44
CA GLY A 184 -7.14 -7.21 3.36
C GLY A 184 -6.41 -6.08 4.09
N CYS A 185 -7.18 -5.10 4.58
CA CYS A 185 -6.61 -3.91 5.21
C CYS A 185 -6.15 -4.15 6.66
N CYS A 186 -6.94 -4.89 7.44
CA CYS A 186 -6.90 -4.82 8.89
C CYS A 186 -6.71 -6.16 9.59
N VAL A 187 -6.49 -7.27 8.87
CA VAL A 187 -6.34 -8.60 9.47
C VAL A 187 -4.97 -9.17 9.17
N CYS A 188 -4.34 -9.76 10.19
CA CYS A 188 -3.18 -10.62 10.07
C CYS A 188 -3.61 -12.07 10.24
N GLU A 189 -3.26 -12.89 9.26
CA GLU A 189 -3.54 -14.31 9.23
C GLU A 189 -2.23 -15.11 9.37
N PRO A 190 -2.20 -16.23 10.12
CA PRO A 190 -1.02 -17.07 10.21
C PRO A 190 -0.60 -17.61 8.84
N THR A 191 0.69 -17.74 8.60
CA THR A 191 1.22 -18.45 7.44
C THR A 191 0.82 -19.93 7.54
N GLY A 192 -0.14 -20.37 6.73
CA GLY A 192 -0.78 -21.70 6.85
C GLY A 192 -2.18 -21.69 7.48
N GLY A 193 -2.79 -20.52 7.61
CA GLY A 193 -4.19 -20.33 7.98
C GLY A 193 -4.48 -20.44 9.49
N PRO A 194 -5.57 -19.81 9.95
CA PRO A 194 -6.02 -19.93 11.33
C PRO A 194 -6.61 -21.32 11.55
N GLY A 195 -6.43 -21.88 12.75
CA GLY A 195 -6.99 -23.18 13.06
C GLY A 195 -6.25 -23.97 14.12
N ILE A 196 -6.70 -25.21 14.31
CA ILE A 196 -6.12 -26.16 15.26
C ILE A 196 -4.74 -26.56 14.75
N LYS A 197 -3.71 -26.31 15.55
CA LYS A 197 -2.34 -26.74 15.27
C LYS A 197 -1.97 -28.00 16.04
N MET A 198 -2.60 -28.22 17.19
CA MET A 198 -2.39 -29.41 18.00
C MET A 198 -3.69 -29.84 18.67
N THR A 199 -4.10 -31.08 18.46
CA THR A 199 -5.30 -31.66 19.08
C THR A 199 -5.00 -32.19 20.48
N LEU A 200 -6.06 -32.50 21.24
CA LEU A 200 -5.95 -33.08 22.59
C LEU A 200 -5.07 -34.33 22.60
N PHE A 201 -5.32 -35.26 21.68
CA PHE A 201 -4.65 -36.55 21.66
C PHE A 201 -3.17 -36.46 21.29
N GLN A 202 -2.79 -35.44 20.50
CA GLN A 202 -1.41 -35.19 20.09
C GLN A 202 -0.56 -34.63 21.24
N ARG A 203 -1.15 -33.85 22.15
CA ARG A 203 -0.44 -33.22 23.27
C ARG A 203 -0.55 -33.99 24.60
N GLN A 204 -1.25 -35.13 24.60
CA GLN A 204 -1.41 -35.97 25.77
C GLN A 204 -0.25 -36.96 25.92
N TYR A 205 0.32 -37.02 27.12
CA TYR A 205 1.43 -37.91 27.44
C TYR A 205 1.26 -38.54 28.83
N CYS A 206 1.84 -39.73 28.99
CA CYS A 206 1.92 -40.43 30.26
C CYS A 206 3.26 -40.16 30.94
N ARG A 207 3.40 -40.53 32.21
CA ARG A 207 4.70 -40.45 32.91
C ARG A 207 5.67 -41.49 32.35
N ASP A 208 6.95 -41.34 32.65
CA ASP A 208 8.02 -42.18 32.07
C ASP A 208 7.84 -43.68 32.34
N ASN A 209 7.15 -44.06 33.41
CA ASN A 209 6.87 -45.46 33.79
C ASN A 209 5.44 -45.92 33.40
N GLU A 210 4.79 -45.23 32.48
CA GLU A 210 3.43 -45.53 32.04
C GLU A 210 3.34 -45.68 30.52
N ILE A 211 2.47 -46.59 30.07
CA ILE A 211 2.10 -46.74 28.66
C ILE A 211 0.72 -46.16 28.40
N LYS A 212 0.57 -45.46 27.26
CA LYS A 212 -0.70 -44.88 26.80
C LYS A 212 -1.49 -45.91 25.97
N ILE A 213 -2.61 -46.39 26.49
CA ILE A 213 -3.52 -47.30 25.79
C ILE A 213 -4.91 -46.64 25.73
N ASN A 214 -5.43 -46.42 24.52
CA ASN A 214 -6.75 -45.83 24.28
C ASN A 214 -7.04 -44.54 25.08
N GLY A 215 -6.03 -43.66 25.20
CA GLY A 215 -6.18 -42.38 25.91
C GLY A 215 -6.11 -42.48 27.44
N VAL A 216 -5.71 -43.62 27.98
CA VAL A 216 -5.51 -43.84 29.42
C VAL A 216 -4.07 -44.30 29.68
N CYS A 217 -3.47 -43.81 30.75
CA CYS A 217 -2.13 -44.19 31.19
C CYS A 217 -2.18 -45.36 32.17
N TRP A 218 -1.37 -46.38 31.90
CA TRP A 218 -1.26 -47.60 32.71
C TRP A 218 0.18 -47.80 33.13
N GLY A 219 0.41 -48.32 34.34
CA GLY A 219 1.75 -48.75 34.74
C GLY A 219 2.33 -49.73 33.72
N ALA A 220 3.56 -49.45 33.27
CA ALA A 220 4.32 -50.28 32.36
C ALA A 220 4.77 -51.59 33.03
#